data_AF-A0A966GVJ8-F1
#
_entry.id   AF-A0A966GVJ8-F1
#
_cell.length_a   1.000
_cell.length_b   1.000
_cell.length_c   1.000
_cell.angle_alpha   90.00
_cell.angle_beta   90.00
_cell.angle_gamma   90.00
#
_symmetry.space_group_name_H-M   'P 1'
#
loop_
_entity.id
_entity.type
_entity.pdbx_description
1 polymer ?
#
loop_
_entity_poly.entity_id
_entity_poly.type
_entity_poly.pdbx_seq_one_letter_code
_entity_poly.pdbx_strand_id
1 'polypeptide(L)'
;MKLLQHIPSWVKNKYFIAIAAFAVIMLFFDKNDVFTKSARNRQLRELEESKAFYTKEIEEERTILEQLKSNPAALEQYAREKHLMKRDNEDLFLIPENPVNENN
;
A
#
# COMPACT_ATOMS: atom_id res chain seq x y z
N MET A 1 54.23 16.74 13.11
CA MET A 1 53.39 15.62 12.63
C MET A 1 53.59 14.40 13.54
N LYS A 2 52.84 14.31 14.66
CA LYS A 2 52.97 13.22 15.67
C LYS A 2 51.98 12.06 15.46
N LEU A 3 51.13 12.14 14.42
CA LEU A 3 50.06 11.17 14.17
C LEU A 3 50.57 9.83 13.58
N LEU A 4 51.75 9.81 12.95
CA LEU A 4 52.33 8.58 12.37
C LEU A 4 53.03 7.69 13.41
N GLN A 5 53.28 8.19 14.62
CA GLN A 5 54.08 7.49 15.63
C GLN A 5 53.27 6.49 16.47
N HIS A 6 51.94 6.58 16.45
CA HIS A 6 51.03 5.72 17.23
C HIS A 6 50.25 4.70 16.38
N ILE A 7 50.59 4.56 15.09
CA ILE A 7 49.93 3.56 14.23
C ILE A 7 50.48 2.18 14.60
N PRO A 8 49.64 1.28 15.12
CA PRO A 8 50.09 -0.02 15.58
C PRO A 8 50.53 -0.89 14.39
N SER A 9 51.57 -1.71 14.59
CA SER A 9 52.35 -2.34 13.52
C SER A 9 51.56 -3.21 12.54
N TRP A 10 50.41 -3.74 12.95
CA TRP A 10 49.50 -4.53 12.12
C TRP A 10 48.84 -3.70 11.00
N VAL A 11 48.65 -2.40 11.20
CA VAL A 11 48.07 -1.47 10.20
C VAL A 11 49.10 -1.08 9.13
N LYS A 12 50.40 -1.28 9.37
CA LYS A 12 51.46 -1.04 8.39
C LYS A 12 51.64 -2.21 7.40
N ASN A 13 50.98 -3.34 7.65
CA ASN A 13 51.06 -4.50 6.76
C ASN A 13 50.22 -4.27 5.50
N LYS A 14 50.87 -4.30 4.33
CA LYS A 14 50.21 -4.15 3.01
C LYS A 14 49.07 -5.14 2.78
N TYR A 15 49.16 -6.34 3.34
CA TYR A 15 48.11 -7.36 3.22
C TYR A 15 46.89 -7.02 4.08
N PHE A 16 47.10 -6.45 5.27
CA PHE A 16 46.02 -6.01 6.15
C PHE A 16 45.25 -4.84 5.52
N ILE A 17 45.96 -3.86 4.95
CA ILE A 17 45.33 -2.73 4.25
C ILE A 17 44.54 -3.24 3.02
N ALA A 18 45.09 -4.19 2.26
CA ALA A 18 44.39 -4.76 1.11
C ALA A 18 43.10 -5.50 1.52
N ILE A 19 43.14 -6.30 2.60
CA ILE A 19 41.96 -6.99 3.12
C ILE A 19 40.95 -5.99 3.69
N ALA A 20 41.39 -4.97 4.42
CA ALA A 20 40.52 -3.94 4.96
C ALA A 20 39.85 -3.13 3.84
N ALA A 21 40.59 -2.75 2.80
CA ALA A 21 40.04 -2.08 1.62
C ALA A 21 39.04 -2.98 0.88
N PHE A 22 39.36 -4.26 0.70
CA PHE A 22 38.45 -5.23 0.10
C PHE A 22 37.18 -5.41 0.94
N ALA A 23 37.29 -5.49 2.27
CA ALA A 23 36.16 -5.57 3.18
C ALA A 23 35.28 -4.32 3.13
N VAL A 24 35.88 -3.12 3.07
CA VAL A 24 35.12 -1.87 2.90
C VAL A 24 34.39 -1.86 1.56
N ILE A 25 35.02 -2.31 0.47
CA ILE A 25 34.34 -2.42 -0.84
C ILE A 25 33.19 -3.43 -0.76
N MET A 26 33.40 -4.61 -0.20
CA MET A 26 32.36 -5.62 -0.01
C MET A 26 31.23 -5.17 0.94
N LEU A 27 31.52 -4.32 1.93
CA LEU A 27 30.51 -3.88 2.91
C LEU A 27 29.70 -2.66 2.43
N PHE A 28 30.34 -1.73 1.72
CA PHE A 28 29.72 -0.45 1.32
C PHE A 28 29.31 -0.40 -0.16
N PHE A 29 29.98 -1.14 -1.05
CA PHE A 29 29.67 -1.15 -2.48
C PHE A 29 28.92 -2.41 -2.93
N ASP A 30 28.93 -3.50 -2.15
CA ASP A 30 28.04 -4.63 -2.42
C ASP A 30 26.60 -4.26 -2.08
N LYS A 31 25.64 -4.92 -2.74
CA LYS A 31 24.20 -4.62 -2.87
C LYS A 31 23.40 -4.57 -1.55
N ASN A 32 24.06 -4.62 -0.40
CA ASN A 32 23.46 -4.58 0.92
C ASN A 32 23.16 -3.16 1.40
N ASP A 33 22.77 -2.30 0.46
CA ASP A 33 22.35 -0.94 0.75
C ASP A 33 21.11 -0.95 1.66
N VAL A 34 21.29 -0.38 2.85
CA VAL A 34 20.26 -0.24 3.88
C VAL A 34 19.08 0.58 3.34
N PHE A 35 19.34 1.55 2.45
CA PHE A 35 18.29 2.33 1.82
C PHE A 35 17.41 1.46 0.91
N THR A 36 18.02 0.61 0.09
CA THR A 36 17.29 -0.34 -0.76
C THR A 36 16.48 -1.35 0.07
N LYS A 37 17.01 -1.85 1.20
CA LYS A 37 16.22 -2.70 2.13
C LYS A 37 15.04 -1.95 2.74
N SER A 38 15.23 -0.72 3.17
CA SER A 38 14.16 0.10 3.75
C SER A 38 13.05 0.40 2.74
N ALA A 39 13.41 0.74 1.49
CA ALA A 39 12.45 0.95 0.41
C ALA A 39 11.63 -0.31 0.11
N ARG A 40 12.27 -1.48 0.03
CA ARG A 40 11.58 -2.76 -0.15
C ARG A 40 10.64 -3.09 1.01
N ASN A 41 11.05 -2.87 2.25
CA ASN A 41 10.19 -3.09 3.42
C ASN A 41 8.98 -2.16 3.41
N ARG A 42 9.14 -0.92 2.94
CA ARG A 42 8.01 0.00 2.76
C ARG A 42 7.04 -0.49 1.69
N GLN A 43 7.55 -0.92 0.53
CA GLN A 43 6.72 -1.51 -0.52
C GLN A 43 6.00 -2.77 -0.05
N LEU A 44 6.68 -3.62 0.74
CA LEU A 44 6.08 -4.81 1.31
C LEU A 44 4.89 -4.44 2.21
N ARG A 45 5.07 -3.47 3.12
CA ARG A 45 4.00 -3.01 4.00
C ARG A 45 2.82 -2.44 3.22
N GLU A 46 3.08 -1.62 2.21
CA GLU A 46 2.04 -1.04 1.34
C GLU A 46 1.25 -2.13 0.60
N LEU A 47 1.93 -3.19 0.15
CA LEU A 47 1.30 -4.31 -0.51
C LEU A 47 0.47 -5.16 0.48
N GLU A 48 0.94 -5.35 1.71
CA GLU A 48 0.20 -6.02 2.78
C GLU A 48 -1.05 -5.23 3.19
N GLU A 49 -0.93 -3.92 3.35
CA GLU A 49 -2.07 -3.03 3.63
C GLU A 49 -3.10 -3.08 2.51
N SER A 50 -2.66 -3.00 1.24
CA SER A 50 -3.53 -3.12 0.08
C SER A 50 -4.24 -4.49 0.05
N LYS A 51 -3.50 -5.56 0.31
CA LYS A 51 -4.05 -6.92 0.38
C LYS A 51 -5.12 -7.01 1.47
N ALA A 52 -4.85 -6.50 2.67
CA ALA A 52 -5.80 -6.51 3.78
C ALA A 52 -7.08 -5.75 3.43
N PHE A 53 -6.94 -4.56 2.82
CA PHE A 53 -8.06 -3.74 2.35
C PHE A 53 -8.94 -4.51 1.36
N TYR A 54 -8.39 -5.02 0.27
CA TYR A 54 -9.17 -5.74 -0.74
C TYR A 54 -9.77 -7.05 -0.22
N THR A 55 -9.07 -7.73 0.70
CA THR A 55 -9.59 -8.97 1.29
C THR A 55 -10.85 -8.68 2.11
N LYS A 56 -10.85 -7.59 2.87
CA LYS A 56 -12.01 -7.12 3.62
C LYS A 56 -13.15 -6.70 2.69
N GLU A 57 -12.86 -5.92 1.66
CA GLU A 57 -13.88 -5.47 0.69
C GLU A 57 -14.56 -6.66 0.00
N ILE A 58 -13.77 -7.66 -0.42
CA ILE A 58 -14.29 -8.89 -1.04
C ILE A 58 -15.18 -9.67 -0.07
N GLU A 59 -14.82 -9.73 1.22
CA GLU A 59 -15.64 -10.40 2.23
C GLU A 59 -16.98 -9.69 2.41
N GLU A 60 -16.96 -8.37 2.53
CA GLU A 60 -18.17 -7.55 2.62
C GLU A 60 -19.05 -7.69 1.37
N GLU A 61 -18.49 -7.54 0.17
CA GLU A 61 -19.21 -7.73 -1.09
C GLU A 61 -19.80 -9.13 -1.22
N ARG A 62 -19.07 -10.16 -0.78
CA ARG A 62 -19.57 -11.54 -0.82
C ARG A 62 -20.78 -11.71 0.08
N THR A 63 -20.77 -11.12 1.28
CA THR A 63 -21.95 -11.16 2.16
C THR A 63 -23.16 -10.47 1.54
N ILE A 64 -22.95 -9.32 0.88
CA ILE A 64 -23.98 -8.59 0.16
C ILE A 64 -24.52 -9.46 -0.99
N LEU A 65 -23.63 -10.06 -1.79
CA LEU A 65 -24.02 -10.94 -2.90
C LEU A 65 -24.87 -12.13 -2.44
N GLU A 66 -24.54 -12.77 -1.32
CA GLU A 66 -25.35 -13.85 -0.77
C GLU A 66 -26.72 -13.37 -0.29
N GLN A 67 -26.80 -12.16 0.30
CA GLN A 67 -28.08 -11.54 0.67
C GLN A 67 -28.94 -11.23 -0.56
N LEU A 68 -28.33 -10.69 -1.62
CA LEU A 68 -29.02 -10.39 -2.89
C LEU A 68 -29.54 -11.66 -3.58
N LYS A 69 -28.79 -12.76 -3.53
CA LYS A 69 -29.22 -14.05 -4.11
C LYS A 69 -30.34 -14.73 -3.33
N SER A 70 -30.31 -14.62 -2.00
CA SER A 70 -31.25 -15.31 -1.12
C SER A 70 -32.56 -14.55 -0.93
N ASN A 71 -32.55 -13.22 -1.05
CA ASN A 71 -33.72 -12.37 -0.80
C ASN A 71 -34.07 -11.44 -1.99
N PRO A 72 -35.17 -11.70 -2.71
CA PRO A 72 -35.64 -10.84 -3.80
C PRO A 72 -35.93 -9.39 -3.39
N ALA A 73 -36.38 -9.16 -2.15
CA ALA A 73 -36.65 -7.81 -1.65
C ALA A 73 -35.36 -7.03 -1.42
N ALA A 74 -34.30 -7.69 -0.93
CA ALA A 74 -32.98 -7.07 -0.78
C ALA A 74 -32.37 -6.72 -2.14
N LEU A 75 -32.60 -7.56 -3.16
CA LEU A 75 -32.20 -7.28 -4.54
C LEU A 75 -32.90 -6.04 -5.12
N GLU A 76 -34.21 -5.94 -4.94
CA GLU A 76 -34.97 -4.77 -5.40
C GLU A 76 -34.52 -3.48 -4.69
N GLN A 77 -34.32 -3.53 -3.36
CA GLN A 77 -33.82 -2.40 -2.60
C GLN A 77 -32.44 -1.94 -3.08
N TYR A 78 -31.49 -2.87 -3.25
CA TYR A 78 -30.15 -2.56 -3.75
C TYR A 78 -30.18 -1.95 -5.16
N ALA A 79 -30.99 -2.50 -6.06
CA ALA A 79 -31.16 -1.98 -7.42
C ALA A 79 -31.73 -0.54 -7.42
N ARG A 80 -32.68 -0.24 -6.53
CA ARG A 80 -33.28 1.10 -6.40
C ARG A 80 -32.32 2.10 -5.74
N GLU A 81 -31.62 1.73 -4.67
CA GLU A 81 -30.74 2.64 -3.93
C GLU A 81 -29.40 2.89 -4.63
N LYS A 82 -28.77 1.84 -5.17
CA LYS A 82 -27.42 1.95 -5.77
C LYS A 82 -27.45 2.26 -7.25
N HIS A 83 -28.44 1.75 -7.97
CA HIS A 83 -28.52 1.87 -9.43
C HIS A 83 -29.70 2.70 -9.91
N LEU A 84 -30.52 3.26 -9.00
CA LEU A 84 -31.68 4.09 -9.34
C LEU A 84 -32.63 3.41 -10.35
N MET A 85 -32.71 2.07 -10.28
CA MET A 85 -33.57 1.29 -11.18
C MET A 85 -35.05 1.54 -10.87
N LYS A 86 -35.87 1.60 -11.93
CA LYS A 86 -37.33 1.74 -11.84
C LYS A 86 -38.01 0.75 -12.78
N ARG A 87 -39.29 0.43 -12.52
CA ARG A 87 -40.13 -0.31 -13.46
C ARG A 87 -40.68 0.62 -14.54
N ASP A 88 -41.07 0.07 -15.69
CA ASP A 88 -41.59 0.85 -16.82
C ASP A 88 -42.85 1.66 -16.49
N ASN A 89 -43.63 1.20 -15.50
CA ASN A 89 -44.85 1.82 -15.01
C ASN A 89 -44.64 2.69 -13.75
N GLU A 90 -43.39 3.02 -13.40
CA GLU A 90 -43.05 3.82 -12.22
C GLU A 90 -42.23 5.06 -12.61
N ASP A 91 -42.43 6.15 -11.87
CA ASP A 91 -41.64 7.39 -11.98
C ASP A 91 -40.72 7.55 -10.77
N LEU A 92 -39.44 7.83 -11.04
CA LEU A 92 -38.41 8.03 -10.02
C LEU A 92 -38.19 9.53 -9.79
N PHE A 93 -38.39 9.99 -8.56
CA PHE A 93 -38.14 11.37 -8.16
C PHE A 93 -36.88 11.44 -7.29
N LEU A 94 -35.90 12.25 -7.69
CA LEU A 94 -34.70 12.53 -6.91
C LEU A 94 -34.91 13.84 -6.15
N ILE A 95 -34.99 13.80 -4.83
CA ILE A 95 -35.14 14.99 -3.99
C ILE A 95 -33.74 15.38 -3.50
N PRO A 96 -33.16 16.48 -3.99
CA PRO A 96 -31.87 16.94 -3.50
C PRO A 96 -32.01 17.47 -2.07
N GLU A 97 -31.03 17.15 -1.23
CA GLU A 97 -30.99 17.59 0.18
C GLU A 97 -30.93 19.12 0.33
N ASN A 98 -30.45 19.82 -0.71
CA ASN A 98 -30.46 21.27 -0.82
C ASN A 98 -31.41 21.69 -1.97
N PRO A 99 -32.48 22.45 -1.68
CA PRO A 99 -33.29 23.03 -2.74
C PRO A 99 -32.44 24.01 -3.54
N VAL A 100 -32.34 23.78 -4.86
CA VAL A 100 -31.70 24.72 -5.78
C VAL A 100 -32.53 26.01 -5.76
N ASN A 101 -31.95 27.11 -5.24
CA ASN A 101 -32.55 28.44 -5.37
C ASN A 101 -32.35 28.91 -6.82
N GLU A 102 -33.39 28.82 -7.65
CA GLU A 102 -33.39 29.21 -9.08
C GLU A 102 -33.41 30.73 -9.33
N ASN A 103 -32.89 31.55 -8.41
CA ASN A 103 -32.80 33.01 -8.60
C ASN A 103 -31.33 33.46 -8.68
N ASN A 104 -30.77 33.45 -9.90
CA ASN A 104 -29.64 34.27 -10.33
C ASN A 104 -29.86 34.70 -11.78
#